data_AF-F9Q342-F1
#
_entry.id   AF-F9Q342-F1
#
_cell.length_a   1.000
_cell.length_b   1.000
_cell.length_c   1.000
_cell.angle_alpha   90.00
_cell.angle_beta   90.00
_cell.angle_gamma   90.00
#
_symmetry.space_group_name_H-M   'P 1'
#
loop_
_entity.id
_entity.type
_entity.pdbx_description
1 polymer ?
#
loop_
_entity_poly.entity_id
_entity_poly.type
_entity_poly.pdbx_seq_one_letter_code
_entity_poly.pdbx_strand_id
1 'polypeptide(L)'
;MKQSVYIIGSKGIPAKYGGFETFVEKLTEYQKDSNIQYYVACMRENSAKSGITDDQFEHNGAICFNIDVPNIGPARAIAYDIAAVNKAIELAKKNKDEAPIFYVLACRIGPFISGLKKKFVQSEAVCW
;
A
#
# COMPACT_ATOMS: atom_id res chain seq x y z
N MET A 1 -8.80 19.33 -4.73
CA MET A 1 -7.78 18.50 -4.04
C MET A 1 -7.93 17.08 -4.56
N LYS A 2 -6.85 16.32 -4.71
CA LYS A 2 -6.95 14.90 -5.10
C LYS A 2 -7.31 14.06 -3.88
N GLN A 3 -8.16 13.05 -4.04
CA GLN A 3 -8.42 12.04 -3.03
C GLN A 3 -7.23 11.07 -2.96
N SER A 4 -6.55 11.03 -1.82
CA SER A 4 -5.44 10.10 -1.60
C SER A 4 -5.98 8.72 -1.19
N VAL A 5 -5.55 7.68 -1.91
CA VAL A 5 -5.94 6.28 -1.67
C VAL A 5 -4.67 5.43 -1.51
N TYR A 6 -4.48 4.90 -0.31
CA TYR A 6 -3.35 4.05 0.06
C TYR A 6 -3.75 2.58 -0.04
N ILE A 7 -3.16 1.85 -1.00
CA ILE A 7 -3.42 0.44 -1.26
C ILE A 7 -2.36 -0.42 -0.56
N ILE A 8 -2.82 -1.36 0.26
CA ILE A 8 -1.98 -2.23 1.09
C ILE A 8 -2.36 -3.69 0.84
N GLY A 9 -1.35 -4.57 0.84
CA GLY A 9 -1.56 -6.02 0.75
C GLY A 9 -1.45 -6.60 -0.67
N SER A 10 -1.18 -5.78 -1.70
CA SER A 10 -0.95 -6.27 -3.06
C SER A 10 0.42 -6.91 -3.28
N LYS A 11 1.40 -6.64 -2.39
CA LYS A 11 2.85 -6.91 -2.57
C LYS A 11 3.55 -6.04 -3.62
N GLY A 12 2.83 -5.11 -4.24
CA GLY A 12 3.37 -4.07 -5.11
C GLY A 12 3.03 -4.24 -6.60
N ILE A 13 3.43 -3.23 -7.36
CA ILE A 13 3.42 -3.17 -8.82
C ILE A 13 4.82 -2.68 -9.28
N PRO A 14 5.36 -3.05 -10.45
CA PRO A 14 4.71 -3.79 -11.54
C PRO A 14 4.41 -5.26 -11.18
N ALA A 15 3.23 -5.76 -11.59
CA ALA A 15 2.81 -7.12 -11.30
C ALA A 15 3.70 -8.18 -12.00
N LYS A 16 4.06 -9.25 -11.28
CA LYS A 16 4.76 -10.39 -11.90
C LYS A 16 3.89 -11.64 -11.92
N TYR A 17 3.48 -12.12 -10.75
CA TYR A 17 2.70 -13.35 -10.59
C TYR A 17 1.91 -13.30 -9.29
N GLY A 18 0.76 -12.62 -9.28
CA GLY A 18 -0.11 -12.55 -8.11
C GLY A 18 -1.47 -11.92 -8.42
N GLY A 19 -2.56 -12.49 -7.87
CA GLY A 19 -3.92 -11.99 -8.12
C GLY A 19 -4.13 -10.55 -7.67
N PHE A 20 -3.67 -10.20 -6.46
CA PHE A 20 -3.74 -8.82 -5.97
C PHE A 20 -2.75 -7.88 -6.67
N GLU A 21 -1.58 -8.36 -7.08
CA GLU A 21 -0.62 -7.57 -7.88
C GLU A 21 -1.28 -7.16 -9.21
N THR A 22 -1.84 -8.13 -9.96
CA THR A 22 -2.51 -7.88 -11.24
C THR A 22 -3.76 -7.01 -11.08
N PHE A 23 -4.52 -7.17 -9.99
CA PHE A 23 -5.66 -6.31 -9.71
C PHE A 23 -5.23 -4.84 -9.56
N VAL A 24 -4.19 -4.57 -8.77
CA VAL A 24 -3.70 -3.18 -8.57
C VAL A 24 -3.01 -2.64 -9.81
N GLU A 25 -2.29 -3.48 -10.56
CA GLU A 25 -1.72 -3.12 -11.86
C GLU A 25 -2.80 -2.58 -12.79
N LYS A 26 -3.89 -3.36 -12.99
CA LYS A 26 -4.98 -2.95 -13.88
C LYS A 26 -5.82 -1.80 -13.31
N LEU A 27 -5.98 -1.72 -11.99
CA LEU A 27 -6.65 -0.60 -11.33
C LEU A 27 -5.93 0.73 -11.61
N THR A 28 -4.61 0.73 -11.55
CA THR A 28 -3.79 1.93 -11.80
C THR A 28 -3.64 2.23 -13.29
N GLU A 29 -3.39 1.21 -14.13
CA GLU A 29 -3.26 1.35 -15.59
C GLU A 29 -4.53 1.90 -16.25
N TYR A 30 -5.70 1.45 -15.79
CA TYR A 30 -6.99 1.87 -16.34
C TYR A 30 -7.69 2.96 -15.51
N GLN A 31 -6.94 3.70 -14.69
CA GLN A 31 -7.47 4.80 -13.91
C GLN A 31 -8.23 5.80 -14.80
N LYS A 32 -9.52 6.02 -14.49
CA LYS A 32 -10.38 6.97 -15.21
C LYS A 32 -10.45 8.34 -14.55
N ASP A 33 -10.45 8.37 -13.23
CA ASP A 33 -10.56 9.61 -12.46
C ASP A 33 -9.18 10.09 -12.01
N SER A 34 -8.68 11.14 -12.65
CA SER A 34 -7.40 11.77 -12.30
C SER A 34 -7.43 12.55 -10.97
N ASN A 35 -8.61 12.71 -10.36
CA ASN A 35 -8.74 13.28 -9.02
C ASN A 35 -8.35 12.29 -7.92
N ILE A 36 -8.07 11.02 -8.25
CA ILE A 36 -7.56 10.04 -7.29
C ILE A 36 -6.04 9.97 -7.40
N GLN A 37 -5.34 10.01 -6.26
CA GLN A 37 -3.92 9.69 -6.19
C GLN A 37 -3.74 8.35 -5.49
N TYR A 38 -3.29 7.35 -6.24
CA TYR A 38 -2.96 6.04 -5.67
C TYR A 38 -1.56 6.07 -5.06
N TYR A 39 -1.46 5.50 -3.86
CA TYR A 39 -0.22 5.19 -3.17
C TYR A 39 -0.17 3.68 -2.92
N VAL A 40 0.82 2.97 -3.44
CA VAL A 40 0.85 1.49 -3.41
C VAL A 40 2.02 1.01 -2.57
N ALA A 41 1.72 0.24 -1.52
CA ALA A 41 2.75 -0.42 -0.71
C ALA A 41 3.39 -1.56 -1.51
N CYS A 42 4.69 -1.46 -1.75
CA CYS A 42 5.47 -2.45 -2.50
C CYS A 42 6.48 -3.17 -1.60
N MET A 43 6.66 -4.47 -1.80
CA MET A 43 7.70 -5.20 -1.10
C MET A 43 9.04 -4.94 -1.80
N ARG A 44 10.07 -4.46 -1.08
CA ARG A 44 11.35 -4.09 -1.71
C ARG A 44 11.93 -5.22 -2.55
N GLU A 45 11.87 -6.46 -2.06
CA GLU A 45 12.34 -7.63 -2.82
C GLU A 45 11.63 -7.82 -4.17
N ASN A 46 10.35 -7.45 -4.27
CA ASN A 46 9.60 -7.55 -5.52
C ASN A 46 9.99 -6.42 -6.47
N SER A 47 10.10 -5.20 -5.97
CA SER A 47 10.56 -4.03 -6.74
C SER A 47 11.98 -4.24 -7.25
N ALA A 48 12.88 -4.79 -6.42
CA ALA A 48 14.26 -5.10 -6.79
C ALA A 48 14.35 -6.13 -7.93
N LYS A 49 13.45 -7.13 -7.96
CA LYS A 49 13.35 -8.06 -9.09
C LYS A 49 12.99 -7.35 -10.41
N SER A 50 12.37 -6.18 -10.34
CA SER A 50 12.06 -5.31 -11.49
C SER A 50 13.11 -4.24 -11.74
N GLY A 51 14.28 -4.31 -11.07
CA GLY A 51 15.35 -3.32 -11.20
C GLY A 51 15.10 -2.03 -10.43
N ILE A 52 14.10 -1.98 -9.56
CA ILE A 52 13.71 -0.78 -8.81
C ILE A 52 14.28 -0.87 -7.40
N THR A 53 15.16 0.07 -7.05
CA THR A 53 15.83 0.12 -5.74
C THR A 53 15.47 1.35 -4.91
N ASP A 54 14.77 2.33 -5.50
CA ASP A 54 14.38 3.56 -4.81
C ASP A 54 13.37 3.29 -3.69
N ASP A 55 13.37 4.14 -2.66
CA ASP A 55 12.39 4.05 -1.58
C ASP A 55 10.96 4.37 -2.06
N GLN A 56 10.86 5.21 -3.09
CA GLN A 56 9.63 5.54 -3.77
C GLN A 56 9.86 5.65 -5.27
N PHE A 57 8.88 5.21 -6.05
CA PHE A 57 8.91 5.29 -7.51
C PHE A 57 7.50 5.50 -8.04
N GLU A 58 7.39 5.97 -9.28
CA GLU A 58 6.11 6.12 -9.97
C GLU A 58 5.90 4.97 -10.95
N HIS A 59 4.70 4.40 -10.97
CA HIS A 59 4.27 3.39 -11.96
C HIS A 59 2.78 3.58 -12.24
N ASN A 60 2.39 3.68 -13.52
CA ASN A 60 1.01 3.97 -13.95
C ASN A 60 0.38 5.21 -13.27
N GLY A 61 1.18 6.24 -12.95
CA GLY A 61 0.71 7.43 -12.21
C GLY A 61 0.47 7.21 -10.71
N ALA A 62 0.67 5.98 -10.21
CA ALA A 62 0.62 5.66 -8.79
C ALA A 62 2.00 5.85 -8.14
N ILE A 63 2.00 6.37 -6.91
CA ILE A 63 3.22 6.53 -6.11
C ILE A 63 3.43 5.25 -5.32
N CYS A 64 4.41 4.46 -5.73
CA CYS A 64 4.76 3.21 -5.08
C CYS A 64 5.82 3.48 -4.00
N PHE A 65 5.62 2.94 -2.78
CA PHE A 65 6.57 3.08 -1.69
C PHE A 65 7.03 1.70 -1.20
N ASN A 66 8.35 1.53 -1.14
CA ASN A 66 8.96 0.26 -0.80
C ASN A 66 9.00 0.05 0.72
N ILE A 67 8.63 -1.17 1.13
CA ILE A 67 8.63 -1.62 2.52
C ILE A 67 9.68 -2.70 2.69
N ASP A 68 10.54 -2.46 3.67
CA ASP A 68 11.57 -3.37 4.12
C ASP A 68 11.05 -4.24 5.27
N VAL A 69 11.14 -5.56 5.11
CA VAL A 69 10.71 -6.51 6.14
C VAL A 69 11.78 -7.58 6.30
N PRO A 70 12.30 -7.79 7.52
CA PRO A 70 13.28 -8.83 7.79
C PRO A 70 12.70 -10.22 7.47
N ASN A 71 13.58 -11.15 7.13
CA ASN A 71 13.18 -12.52 6.83
C ASN A 71 12.87 -13.29 8.13
N ILE A 72 11.64 -13.17 8.61
CA ILE A 72 11.13 -13.81 9.84
C ILE A 72 10.26 -15.05 9.56
N GLY A 73 10.47 -15.71 8.42
CA GLY A 73 9.72 -16.92 8.05
C GLY A 73 8.22 -16.66 7.85
N PRO A 74 7.31 -17.55 8.32
CA PRO A 74 5.87 -17.45 8.06
C PRO A 74 5.22 -16.14 8.52
N ALA A 75 5.76 -15.51 9.57
CA ALA A 75 5.26 -14.25 10.10
C ALA A 75 5.55 -13.03 9.20
N ARG A 76 6.38 -13.19 8.16
CA ARG A 76 6.80 -12.12 7.26
C ARG A 76 5.63 -11.40 6.60
N ALA A 77 4.61 -12.17 6.21
CA ALA A 77 3.38 -11.67 5.62
C ALA A 77 2.64 -10.67 6.53
N ILE A 78 2.54 -10.99 7.83
CA ILE A 78 1.87 -10.16 8.83
C ILE A 78 2.71 -8.92 9.14
N ALA A 79 4.03 -9.10 9.32
CA ALA A 79 4.94 -7.98 9.56
C ALA A 79 4.96 -6.99 8.40
N TYR A 80 4.90 -7.47 7.16
CA TYR A 80 4.76 -6.63 5.98
C TYR A 80 3.49 -5.77 6.02
N ASP A 81 2.33 -6.38 6.28
CA ASP A 81 1.07 -5.63 6.31
C ASP A 81 1.08 -4.56 7.42
N ILE A 82 1.62 -4.87 8.60
CA ILE A 82 1.76 -3.89 9.70
C ILE A 82 2.72 -2.76 9.33
N ALA A 83 3.87 -3.08 8.73
CA ALA A 83 4.85 -2.08 8.29
C ALA A 83 4.28 -1.18 7.19
N ALA A 84 3.58 -1.77 6.21
CA ALA A 84 2.91 -1.06 5.13
C ALA A 84 1.84 -0.09 5.65
N VAL A 85 0.99 -0.53 6.59
CA VAL A 85 -0.01 0.35 7.23
C VAL A 85 0.66 1.52 7.95
N ASN A 86 1.67 1.26 8.78
CA ASN A 86 2.35 2.33 9.52
C ASN A 86 3.02 3.33 8.57
N LYS A 87 3.65 2.84 7.50
CA LYS A 87 4.30 3.71 6.50
C LYS A 87 3.28 4.53 5.72
N ALA A 88 2.15 3.93 5.35
CA ALA A 88 1.06 4.65 4.69
C ALA A 88 0.50 5.78 5.59
N ILE A 89 0.31 5.52 6.89
CA ILE A 89 -0.11 6.56 7.85
C ILE A 89 0.94 7.68 7.95
N GLU A 90 2.23 7.33 8.00
CA GLU A 90 3.32 8.32 8.04
C GLU A 90 3.32 9.20 6.79
N LEU A 91 3.18 8.59 5.60
CA LEU A 91 3.09 9.31 4.33
C LEU A 91 1.86 10.21 4.27
N ALA A 92 0.69 9.72 4.68
CA ALA A 92 -0.53 10.51 4.69
C ALA A 92 -0.41 11.75 5.58
N LYS A 93 0.18 11.60 6.78
CA LYS A 93 0.45 12.71 7.69
C LYS A 93 1.47 13.69 7.11
N LYS A 94 2.55 13.20 6.50
CA LYS A 94 3.59 14.03 5.87
C LYS A 94 3.04 14.85 4.71
N ASN A 95 2.17 14.23 3.90
CA ASN A 95 1.54 14.85 2.74
C ASN A 95 0.39 15.79 3.13
N LYS A 96 -0.06 15.74 4.39
CA LYS A 96 -1.24 16.45 4.89
C LYS A 96 -2.49 16.09 4.09
N ASP A 97 -2.62 14.82 3.75
CA ASP A 97 -3.78 14.33 3.02
C ASP A 97 -5.06 14.54 3.84
N GLU A 98 -6.07 15.16 3.23
CA GLU A 98 -7.39 15.31 3.82
C GLU A 98 -8.20 14.02 3.61
N ALA A 99 -8.68 13.42 4.70
CA ALA A 99 -9.49 12.18 4.69
C ALA A 99 -8.93 11.06 3.79
N PRO A 100 -7.68 10.61 3.99
CA PRO A 100 -7.08 9.56 3.18
C PRO A 100 -7.82 8.22 3.35
N ILE A 101 -8.00 7.49 2.25
CA ILE A 101 -8.61 6.16 2.24
C ILE A 101 -7.51 5.12 2.32
N PHE A 102 -7.60 4.20 3.28
CA PHE A 102 -6.71 3.04 3.37
C PHE A 102 -7.44 1.79 2.89
N TYR A 103 -7.04 1.27 1.74
CA TYR A 103 -7.63 0.11 1.08
C TYR A 103 -6.75 -1.13 1.28
N VAL A 104 -7.16 -2.01 2.18
CA VAL A 104 -6.40 -3.20 2.60
C VAL A 104 -6.96 -4.45 1.93
N LEU A 105 -6.20 -5.05 1.01
CA LEU A 105 -6.62 -6.16 0.13
C LEU A 105 -6.53 -7.55 0.77
N ALA A 106 -5.63 -7.74 1.73
CA ALA A 106 -5.42 -9.03 2.38
C ALA A 106 -5.40 -8.82 3.89
N CYS A 107 -6.53 -9.07 4.54
CA CYS A 107 -6.70 -8.80 5.96
C CYS A 107 -6.07 -9.89 6.86
N ARG A 108 -4.77 -10.20 6.66
CA ARG A 108 -3.98 -11.05 7.58
C ARG A 108 -3.77 -10.41 8.95
N ILE A 109 -3.99 -9.10 9.03
CA ILE A 109 -3.93 -8.29 10.25
C ILE A 109 -5.28 -8.14 10.96
N GLY A 110 -6.33 -8.87 10.55
CA GLY A 110 -7.68 -8.80 11.13
C GLY A 110 -7.72 -8.70 12.66
N PRO A 111 -7.00 -9.56 13.41
CA PRO A 111 -6.94 -9.50 14.87
C PRO A 111 -6.30 -8.21 15.44
N PHE A 112 -5.46 -7.52 14.67
CA PHE A 112 -4.68 -6.35 15.08
C PHE A 112 -5.25 -5.02 14.55
N ILE A 113 -6.24 -5.05 13.66
CA ILE A 113 -6.87 -3.85 13.08
C ILE A 113 -7.51 -2.97 14.15
N SER A 114 -8.10 -3.55 15.20
CA SER A 114 -8.72 -2.79 16.29
C SER A 114 -7.74 -1.85 16.99
N GLY A 115 -6.48 -2.26 17.14
CA GLY A 115 -5.39 -1.43 17.67
C GLY A 115 -4.90 -0.37 16.67
N LEU A 116 -4.88 -0.70 15.37
CA LEU A 116 -4.49 0.23 14.32
C LEU A 116 -5.55 1.31 14.06
N LYS A 117 -6.85 1.00 14.21
CA LYS A 117 -7.98 1.96 14.16
C LYS A 117 -7.76 3.18 15.07
N LYS A 118 -7.12 3.01 16.23
CA LYS A 118 -6.80 4.14 17.13
C LYS A 118 -5.75 5.12 16.56
N LYS A 119 -4.94 4.69 15.58
CA LYS A 119 -3.95 5.54 14.90
C LYS A 119 -4.53 6.30 13.69
N PHE A 120 -5.68 5.86 13.19
CA PHE A 120 -6.43 6.48 12.10
C PHE A 120 -7.34 7.58 12.69
N VAL A 121 -6.76 8.72 13.07
CA VAL A 121 -7.54 9.90 13.45
C VAL A 121 -7.90 10.62 12.14
N GLN A 122 -9.19 10.63 11.78
CA GLN A 122 -9.77 11.15 10.51
C GLN A 122 -9.45 10.36 9.22
N SER A 123 -9.67 9.04 9.21
CA SER A 123 -9.61 8.25 7.96
C SER A 123 -10.61 7.10 7.96
N GLU A 124 -11.18 6.81 6.79
CA GLU A 124 -11.98 5.62 6.56
C GLU A 124 -11.06 4.47 6.14
N ALA A 125 -11.03 3.42 6.96
CA ALA A 125 -10.35 2.18 6.62
C ALA A 125 -11.37 1.19 6.04
N VAL A 126 -11.21 0.85 4.77
CA VAL A 126 -12.05 -0.13 4.07
C VAL A 126 -11.24 -1.43 3.95
N CYS A 127 -11.69 -2.48 4.65
CA CYS A 127 -11.08 -3.81 4.61
C CYS A 127 -12.02 -4.76 3.86
N TRP A 128 -11.49 -5.45 2.85
CA TRP A 128 -12.15 -6.54 2.14
C TRP A 128 -11.39 -7.85 2.33
#